data_AF-A0A2G6R129-F1
#
_entry.id   AF-A0A2G6R129-F1
#
_cell.length_a   1.000
_cell.length_b   1.000
_cell.length_c   1.000
_cell.angle_alpha   90.00
_cell.angle_beta   90.00
_cell.angle_gamma   90.00
#
_symmetry.space_group_name_H-M   'P 1'
#
loop_
_entity.id
_entity.type
_entity.pdbx_description
1 polymer ?
#
loop_
_entity_poly.entity_id
_entity_poly.type
_entity_poly.pdbx_seq_one_letter_code
_entity_poly.pdbx_strand_id
1 'polypeptide(L)'
;MQPKNWVLALEDPMTEDSGCAEQDIQACLQALEKAHAYLREEITGADAEVIREHLSACQNCMNNFDVEAAITQLVKKCCTGPKAPAHLKASIMQTILVDIENQPTQPEPPNIRGTSSTK
;
A
#
# COMPACT_ATOMS: atom_id res chain seq x y z
N MET A 1 -3.23 -43.69 -24.77
CA MET A 1 -2.66 -42.39 -24.39
C MET A 1 -3.55 -41.30 -24.97
N GLN A 2 -4.42 -40.69 -24.17
CA GLN A 2 -5.25 -39.56 -24.62
C GLN A 2 -4.50 -38.26 -24.29
N PRO A 3 -4.41 -37.27 -25.20
CA PRO A 3 -3.82 -35.99 -24.88
C PRO A 3 -4.74 -35.27 -23.89
N LYS A 4 -4.18 -34.83 -22.76
CA LYS A 4 -4.88 -34.05 -21.74
C LYS A 4 -5.14 -32.64 -22.31
N ASN A 5 -6.28 -32.50 -22.99
CA ASN A 5 -6.81 -31.23 -23.41
C ASN A 5 -7.32 -30.49 -22.16
N TRP A 6 -6.46 -29.62 -21.62
CA TRP A 6 -6.72 -28.83 -20.41
C TRP A 6 -7.60 -27.59 -20.68
N VAL A 7 -8.02 -27.37 -21.95
CA VAL A 7 -8.67 -26.14 -22.41
C VAL A 7 -10.21 -26.22 -22.46
N LEU A 8 -10.84 -27.34 -22.08
CA LEU A 8 -12.31 -27.51 -22.18
C LEU A 8 -13.03 -27.75 -20.84
N ALA A 9 -12.46 -27.28 -19.72
CA ALA A 9 -13.11 -27.34 -18.40
C ALA A 9 -13.11 -25.97 -17.70
N LEU A 10 -13.23 -24.90 -18.47
CA LEU A 10 -13.28 -23.51 -17.99
C LEU A 10 -14.49 -22.76 -18.57
N GLU A 11 -15.62 -23.46 -18.67
CA GLU A 11 -16.91 -22.81 -18.58
C GLU A 11 -17.43 -23.07 -17.17
N ASP A 12 -16.74 -22.47 -16.19
CA ASP A 12 -17.36 -22.27 -14.89
C ASP A 12 -18.56 -21.33 -15.14
N PRO A 13 -19.79 -21.75 -14.82
CA PRO A 13 -20.93 -20.85 -14.88
C PRO A 13 -20.61 -19.68 -13.95
N MET A 14 -20.65 -18.46 -14.50
CA MET A 14 -20.49 -17.23 -13.74
C MET A 14 -21.35 -17.30 -12.48
N THR A 15 -20.71 -17.60 -11.35
CA THR A 15 -21.33 -17.44 -10.04
C THR A 15 -21.37 -15.95 -9.79
N GLU A 16 -22.49 -15.35 -10.20
CA GLU A 16 -22.98 -14.07 -9.75
C GLU A 16 -23.24 -14.15 -8.23
N ASP A 17 -22.20 -14.14 -7.41
CA ASP A 17 -22.32 -13.76 -6.00
C ASP A 17 -20.95 -13.56 -5.35
N SER A 18 -20.46 -12.32 -5.29
CA SER A 18 -19.60 -11.84 -4.19
C SER A 18 -19.15 -10.39 -4.39
N GLY A 19 -19.96 -9.46 -3.86
CA GLY A 19 -19.45 -8.59 -2.79
C GLY A 19 -18.73 -7.28 -3.15
N CYS A 20 -19.32 -6.42 -3.98
CA CYS A 20 -19.44 -4.99 -3.63
C CYS A 20 -20.93 -4.67 -3.87
N ALA A 21 -21.61 -3.95 -2.96
CA ALA A 21 -22.90 -3.36 -3.32
C ALA A 21 -22.68 -2.51 -4.58
N GLU A 22 -23.62 -2.51 -5.53
CA GLU A 22 -23.52 -1.77 -6.82
C GLU A 22 -23.04 -0.31 -6.65
N GLN A 23 -23.28 0.26 -5.46
CA GLN A 23 -23.01 1.65 -5.11
C GLN A 23 -21.52 1.98 -4.84
N ASP A 24 -20.61 1.00 -4.76
CA ASP A 24 -19.21 1.27 -4.37
C ASP A 24 -18.13 0.69 -5.31
N ILE A 25 -18.48 0.33 -6.54
CA ILE A 25 -17.50 -0.18 -7.53
C ILE A 25 -16.32 0.78 -7.69
N GLN A 26 -16.58 2.09 -7.70
CA GLN A 26 -15.52 3.10 -7.84
C GLN A 26 -14.60 3.15 -6.61
N ALA A 27 -15.14 2.97 -5.41
CA ALA A 27 -14.34 2.88 -4.19
C ALA A 27 -13.49 1.60 -4.18
N CYS A 28 -14.07 0.47 -4.63
CA CYS A 28 -13.37 -0.80 -4.79
C CYS A 28 -12.19 -0.65 -5.78
N LEU A 29 -12.39 0.02 -6.93
CA LEU A 29 -11.31 0.31 -7.89
C LEU A 29 -10.21 1.21 -7.33
N GLN A 30 -10.57 2.28 -6.62
CA GLN A 30 -9.60 3.19 -6.00
C GLN A 30 -8.77 2.50 -4.91
N ALA A 31 -9.41 1.67 -4.08
CA ALA A 31 -8.72 0.90 -3.06
C ALA A 31 -7.74 -0.10 -3.69
N LEU A 32 -8.14 -0.79 -4.77
CA LEU A 32 -7.29 -1.73 -5.49
C LEU A 32 -6.10 -1.05 -6.18
N GLU A 33 -6.32 0.10 -6.83
CA GLU A 33 -5.24 0.88 -7.46
C GLU A 33 -4.16 1.29 -6.45
N LYS A 34 -4.59 1.68 -5.24
CA LYS A 34 -3.69 2.12 -4.17
C LYS A 34 -3.22 0.99 -3.24
N ALA A 35 -3.74 -0.23 -3.38
CA ALA A 35 -3.48 -1.34 -2.45
C ALA A 35 -1.98 -1.66 -2.33
N HIS A 36 -1.22 -1.62 -3.43
CA HIS A 36 0.21 -1.91 -3.42
C HIS A 36 1.03 -0.85 -2.69
N ALA A 37 0.66 0.41 -2.84
CA ALA A 37 1.33 1.50 -2.15
C ALA A 37 0.97 1.50 -0.65
N TYR A 38 -0.27 1.13 -0.31
CA TYR A 38 -0.69 0.88 1.07
C TYR A 38 0.05 -0.31 1.70
N LEU A 39 0.21 -1.44 0.99
CA LEU A 39 0.98 -2.62 1.42
C LEU A 39 2.46 -2.31 1.73
N ARG A 40 3.03 -1.30 1.07
CA ARG A 40 4.42 -0.88 1.26
C ARG A 40 4.56 0.32 2.20
N GLU A 41 3.48 0.74 2.86
CA GLU A 41 3.45 1.91 3.74
C GLU A 41 3.88 3.22 3.03
N GLU A 42 3.71 3.28 1.70
CA GLU A 42 4.04 4.45 0.87
C GLU A 42 2.93 5.52 0.91
N ILE A 43 1.75 5.16 1.44
CA ILE A 43 0.60 6.05 1.63
C ILE A 43 0.39 6.25 3.13
N THR A 44 0.25 7.51 3.55
CA THR A 44 0.05 7.90 4.96
C THR A 44 -1.06 8.93 5.10
N GLY A 45 -1.51 9.18 6.34
CA GLY A 45 -2.52 10.18 6.63
C GLY A 45 -3.92 9.79 6.14
N ALA A 46 -4.65 10.75 5.58
CA ALA A 46 -6.06 10.59 5.21
C ALA A 46 -6.28 9.48 4.16
N ASP A 47 -5.38 9.36 3.18
CA ASP A 47 -5.50 8.36 2.11
C ASP A 47 -5.40 6.91 2.64
N ALA A 48 -4.54 6.69 3.64
CA ALA A 48 -4.41 5.38 4.30
C ALA A 48 -5.65 5.04 5.13
N GLU A 49 -6.27 6.04 5.76
CA GLU A 49 -7.51 5.89 6.53
C GLU A 49 -8.65 5.41 5.63
N VAL A 50 -8.83 6.05 4.47
CA VAL A 50 -9.87 5.72 3.47
C VAL A 50 -9.74 4.28 2.97
N ILE A 51 -8.52 3.86 2.60
CA ILE A 51 -8.27 2.49 2.12
C ILE A 51 -8.56 1.48 3.23
N ARG A 52 -8.12 1.74 4.46
CA ARG A 52 -8.35 0.85 5.60
C ARG A 52 -9.83 0.74 5.96
N GLU A 53 -10.58 1.83 5.91
CA GLU A 53 -12.03 1.83 6.12
C GLU A 53 -12.71 0.97 5.04
N HIS A 54 -12.35 1.18 3.77
CA HIS A 54 -12.88 0.39 2.66
C HIS A 54 -12.56 -1.10 2.78
N LEU A 55 -11.31 -1.47 3.09
CA LEU A 55 -10.93 -2.87 3.30
C LEU A 55 -11.73 -3.51 4.45
N SER A 56 -12.00 -2.77 5.53
CA SER A 56 -12.80 -3.28 6.65
C SER A 56 -14.28 -3.48 6.32
N ALA A 57 -14.81 -2.72 5.36
CA ALA A 57 -16.20 -2.78 4.93
C ALA A 57 -16.44 -3.72 3.73
N CYS A 58 -15.40 -4.02 2.94
CA CYS A 58 -15.50 -4.77 1.69
C CYS A 58 -14.69 -6.07 1.73
N GLN A 59 -15.39 -7.20 1.87
CA GLN A 59 -14.77 -8.53 1.92
C GLN A 59 -14.00 -8.87 0.63
N ASN A 60 -14.50 -8.44 -0.54
CA ASN A 60 -13.83 -8.72 -1.81
C ASN A 60 -12.47 -8.01 -1.89
N CYS A 61 -12.41 -6.72 -1.53
CA CYS A 61 -11.16 -5.98 -1.50
C CYS A 61 -10.20 -6.51 -0.43
N MET A 62 -10.70 -6.94 0.74
CA MET A 62 -9.89 -7.62 1.75
C MET A 62 -9.26 -8.91 1.21
N ASN A 63 -10.05 -9.77 0.55
CA ASN A 63 -9.54 -11.00 -0.04
C ASN A 63 -8.43 -10.72 -1.07
N ASN A 64 -8.60 -9.70 -1.93
CA ASN A 64 -7.56 -9.33 -2.90
C ASN A 64 -6.29 -8.81 -2.20
N PHE A 65 -6.46 -7.99 -1.16
CA PHE A 65 -5.34 -7.48 -0.37
C PHE A 65 -4.53 -8.61 0.28
N ASP A 66 -5.21 -9.60 0.85
CA ASP A 66 -4.56 -10.76 1.47
C ASP A 66 -3.75 -11.59 0.46
N VAL A 67 -4.28 -11.76 -0.76
CA VAL A 67 -3.57 -12.44 -1.86
C VAL A 67 -2.30 -11.66 -2.22
N GLU A 68 -2.39 -10.35 -2.43
CA GLU A 68 -1.23 -9.51 -2.76
C GLU A 68 -0.19 -9.48 -1.63
N ALA A 69 -0.63 -9.47 -0.37
CA ALA A 69 0.24 -9.58 0.80
C ALA A 69 0.98 -10.93 0.82
N ALA A 70 0.27 -12.03 0.55
CA ALA A 70 0.84 -13.37 0.49
C ALA A 70 1.88 -13.51 -0.64
N ILE A 71 1.57 -12.98 -1.84
CA ILE A 71 2.50 -12.92 -2.98
C ILE A 71 3.75 -12.13 -2.59
N THR A 72 3.57 -10.94 -2.02
CA THR A 72 4.69 -10.08 -1.58
C THR A 72 5.57 -10.81 -0.56
N GLN A 73 4.97 -11.51 0.39
CA GLN A 73 5.69 -12.29 1.38
C GLN A 73 6.45 -13.46 0.75
N LEU A 74 5.84 -14.16 -0.20
CA LEU A 74 6.47 -15.26 -0.92
C LEU A 74 7.68 -14.79 -1.72
N VAL A 75 7.53 -13.70 -2.49
CA VAL A 75 8.63 -13.09 -3.25
C VAL A 75 9.79 -12.74 -2.31
N LYS A 76 9.52 -12.09 -1.17
CA LYS A 76 10.56 -11.77 -0.17
C LYS A 76 11.28 -13.02 0.37
N LYS A 77 10.55 -14.12 0.58
CA LYS A 77 11.14 -15.40 1.04
C LYS A 77 12.00 -16.07 -0.03
N CYS A 78 11.57 -16.02 -1.29
CA CYS A 78 12.27 -16.67 -2.40
C CYS A 78 13.45 -15.85 -2.93
N CYS A 79 13.43 -14.53 -2.77
CA CYS A 79 14.53 -13.63 -3.14
C CYS A 79 15.69 -13.69 -2.14
N THR A 80 16.33 -14.86 -1.97
CA THR A 80 17.51 -15.07 -1.12
C THR A 80 18.83 -14.67 -1.80
N GLY A 81 18.78 -13.67 -2.69
CA GLY A 81 19.94 -13.23 -3.49
C GLY A 81 21.12 -12.73 -2.65
N PRO A 82 22.28 -12.49 -3.29
CA PRO A 82 23.46 -11.97 -2.60
C PRO A 82 23.12 -10.66 -1.89
N LYS A 83 23.41 -10.60 -0.59
CA LYS A 83 23.22 -9.38 0.22
C LYS A 83 24.05 -8.24 -0.38
N ALA A 84 23.51 -7.03 -0.33
CA ALA A 84 24.25 -5.84 -0.76
C ALA A 84 25.64 -5.79 -0.11
N PRO A 85 26.72 -5.50 -0.89
CA PRO A 85 28.08 -5.43 -0.38
C PRO A 85 28.20 -4.48 0.82
N ALA A 86 29.07 -4.82 1.78
CA ALA A 86 29.23 -4.05 3.01
C ALA A 86 29.61 -2.57 2.76
N HIS A 87 30.45 -2.32 1.76
CA HIS A 87 30.85 -0.95 1.39
C HIS A 87 29.66 -0.10 0.92
N LEU A 88 28.74 -0.68 0.14
CA LEU A 88 27.57 0.02 -0.37
C LEU A 88 26.61 0.37 0.78
N LYS A 89 26.40 -0.58 1.70
CA LYS A 89 25.60 -0.33 2.91
C LYS A 89 26.19 0.80 3.74
N ALA A 90 27.50 0.78 3.99
CA ALA A 90 28.18 1.83 4.74
C ALA A 90 28.04 3.20 4.06
N SER A 91 28.23 3.26 2.74
CA SER A 91 28.09 4.50 1.97
C SER A 91 26.66 5.07 2.06
N ILE A 92 25.63 4.24 1.88
CA ILE A 92 24.22 4.67 1.95
C ILE A 92 23.89 5.19 3.35
N MET A 93 24.32 4.46 4.40
CA MET A 93 24.08 4.90 5.78
C MET A 93 24.76 6.24 6.07
N GLN A 94 25.98 6.45 5.58
CA GLN A 94 26.66 7.72 5.73
C GLN A 94 25.90 8.87 5.06
N THR A 95 25.40 8.68 3.83
CA THR A 95 24.58 9.69 3.15
C THR A 95 23.31 10.01 3.94
N ILE A 96 22.57 8.99 4.38
CA ILE A 96 21.33 9.17 5.14
C ILE A 96 21.58 9.95 6.44
N LEU A 97 22.65 9.64 7.18
CA LEU A 97 22.99 10.34 8.42
C LEU A 97 23.29 11.83 8.16
N VAL A 98 24.06 12.12 7.11
CA VAL A 98 24.36 13.50 6.70
C VAL A 98 23.09 14.25 6.31
N ASP A 99 22.16 13.61 5.60
CA ASP A 99 20.90 14.23 5.20
C ASP A 99 19.99 14.53 6.39
N ILE A 100 19.95 13.63 7.38
CA ILE A 100 19.20 13.84 8.64
C ILE A 100 19.80 15.01 9.43
N GLU A 101 21.13 15.09 9.53
CA GLU A 101 21.82 16.17 10.25
C GLU A 101 21.66 17.54 9.57
N ASN A 102 21.54 17.57 8.25
CA ASN A 102 21.44 18.81 7.48
C ASN A 102 19.99 19.29 7.26
N GLN A 103 18.99 18.69 7.91
CA GLN A 103 17.62 19.23 7.87
C GLN A 103 17.56 20.56 8.64
N PRO A 104 17.24 21.70 8.00
CA PRO A 104 17.06 22.96 8.71
C PRO A 104 15.86 22.85 9.66
N THR A 105 16.11 23.03 10.96
CA THR A 105 15.09 23.16 11.99
C THR A 105 14.13 24.28 11.57
N GLN A 106 12.85 23.95 11.34
CA GLN A 106 11.83 24.95 11.02
C GLN A 106 11.79 25.99 12.16
N PRO A 107 12.01 27.28 11.90
CA PRO A 107 11.82 28.29 12.93
C PRO A 107 10.34 28.29 13.35
N GLU A 108 10.10 28.18 14.66
CA GLU A 108 8.75 28.20 15.22
C GLU A 108 7.97 29.43 14.71
N PRO A 109 6.69 29.26 14.33
CA PRO A 109 5.91 30.35 13.77
C PRO A 109 5.80 31.51 14.78
N PRO A 110 5.80 32.78 14.33
CA PRO A 110 5.67 33.91 15.22
C PRO A 110 4.36 33.79 16.01
N ASN A 111 4.49 33.71 17.33
CA ASN A 111 3.40 33.72 18.29
C ASN A 111 2.62 35.04 18.15
N ILE A 112 1.64 35.08 17.26
CA ILE A 112 0.66 36.16 17.17
C ILE A 112 -0.37 35.99 18.29
N ARG A 113 0.09 36.18 19.54
CA ARG A 113 -0.79 36.35 20.69
C ARG A 113 -1.60 37.63 20.45
N GLY A 114 -2.92 37.47 20.47
CA GLY A 114 -3.89 38.41 19.98
C GLY A 114 -3.82 39.82 20.55
N THR A 115 -4.25 40.78 19.71
CA THR A 115 -4.84 42.03 20.19
C THR A 115 -6.30 42.04 19.74
N SER A 116 -7.18 41.64 20.64
CA SER A 116 -8.59 42.03 20.61
C SER A 116 -8.68 43.55 20.65
N SER A 117 -9.13 44.19 19.57
CA SER A 117 -9.54 45.59 19.59
C SER A 117 -11.00 45.69 19.16
N THR A 118 -11.83 45.79 20.19
CA THR A 118 -13.23 46.21 20.19
C THR A 118 -13.41 47.51 19.41
N LYS A 119 -14.37 47.52 18.48
CA LYS A 119 -15.13 48.72 18.13
C LYS A 119 -16.52 48.33 17.63
#